data_AF-A0A845TM56-F1
#
_entry.id   AF-A0A845TM56-F1
#
_cell.length_a   1.000
_cell.length_b   1.000
_cell.length_c   1.000
_cell.angle_alpha   90.00
_cell.angle_beta   90.00
_cell.angle_gamma   90.00
#
_symmetry.space_group_name_H-M   'P 1'
#
loop_
_entity.id
_entity.type
_entity.pdbx_description
1 polymer ?
#
loop_
_entity_poly.entity_id
_entity_poly.type
_entity_poly.pdbx_seq_one_letter_code
_entity_poly.pdbx_strand_id
1 'polypeptide(L)'
;MQTELARYAQPEFDIISIALQPVGQRNPAIDFARLTEIPGSNIAHKTVNAALLIGYSDSLQGIRQTPLWRIRDIVKQMHCHDTNNFSAVLRRETTLFSHSGEPTLALNVEGMQRATQLAQQLQLT
;
A
#
# COMPACT_ATOMS: atom_id res chain seq x y z
N MET A 1 47.92 26.00 -18.18
CA MET A 1 47.27 26.14 -16.86
C MET A 1 45.77 26.20 -17.13
N GLN A 2 45.05 25.14 -16.74
CA GLN A 2 43.66 24.91 -17.14
C GLN A 2 42.68 25.50 -16.12
N THR A 3 41.61 26.02 -16.69
CA THR A 3 40.47 26.74 -16.12
C THR A 3 39.63 25.85 -15.19
N GLU A 4 39.48 26.25 -13.92
CA GLU A 4 38.65 25.52 -12.95
C GLU A 4 37.18 25.95 -13.09
N LEU A 5 36.39 25.09 -13.73
CA LEU A 5 34.95 25.23 -13.94
C LEU A 5 34.20 24.93 -12.64
N ALA A 6 33.80 25.97 -11.92
CA ALA A 6 32.78 25.89 -10.88
C ALA A 6 31.40 25.63 -11.52
N ARG A 7 30.95 24.37 -11.56
CA ARG A 7 29.53 24.02 -11.80
C ARG A 7 29.12 22.75 -11.06
N TYR A 8 27.86 22.78 -10.59
CA TYR A 8 27.08 21.74 -9.92
C TYR A 8 27.18 21.68 -8.40
N ALA A 9 26.55 22.67 -7.75
CA ALA A 9 25.79 22.40 -6.53
C ALA A 9 24.72 21.34 -6.87
N GLN A 10 24.87 20.13 -6.35
CA GLN A 10 23.81 19.14 -6.41
C GLN A 10 22.67 19.61 -5.50
N PRO A 11 21.40 19.55 -5.92
CA PRO A 11 20.31 19.67 -4.97
C PRO A 11 20.45 18.50 -3.99
N GLU A 12 20.54 18.81 -2.71
CA GLU A 12 20.36 17.86 -1.62
C GLU A 12 19.02 17.17 -1.87
N PHE A 13 19.05 15.98 -2.47
CA PHE A 13 17.91 15.10 -2.45
C PHE A 13 17.71 14.76 -0.98
N ASP A 14 16.74 15.41 -0.37
CA ASP A 14 16.14 15.03 0.89
C ASP A 14 15.67 13.59 0.70
N ILE A 15 16.56 12.64 1.03
CA ILE A 15 16.22 11.23 1.08
C ILE A 15 15.20 11.17 2.20
N ILE A 16 13.92 11.22 1.82
CA ILE A 16 12.80 10.94 2.70
C ILE A 16 13.22 9.67 3.43
N SER A 17 13.53 9.81 4.71
CA SER A 17 13.82 8.71 5.60
C SER A 17 12.52 7.93 5.68
N ILE A 18 12.32 7.01 4.74
CA ILE A 18 11.30 5.98 4.81
C ILE A 18 11.73 5.18 6.03
N ALA A 19 11.18 5.53 7.18
CA ALA A 19 11.28 4.72 8.37
C ALA A 19 10.74 3.34 7.97
N LEU A 20 11.65 2.43 7.64
CA LEU A 20 11.38 1.02 7.48
C LEU A 20 10.92 0.56 8.86
N GLN A 21 9.61 0.67 9.09
CA GLN A 21 8.99 0.13 10.28
C GLN A 21 9.36 -1.36 10.31
N PRO A 22 9.93 -1.85 11.43
CA PRO A 22 10.37 -3.23 11.52
C PRO A 22 9.21 -4.15 11.18
N VAL A 23 9.50 -5.13 10.31
CA VAL A 23 8.58 -6.21 9.90
C VAL A 23 8.07 -6.89 11.16
N GLY A 24 6.90 -6.49 11.65
CA GLY A 24 6.32 -7.00 12.90
C GLY A 24 5.60 -5.99 13.79
N GLN A 25 5.71 -4.68 13.57
CA GLN A 25 4.84 -3.74 14.30
C GLN A 25 3.41 -3.78 13.73
N ARG A 26 2.52 -4.49 14.44
CA ARG A 26 1.06 -4.35 14.27
C ARG A 26 0.70 -2.88 14.51
N ASN A 27 0.42 -2.15 13.43
CA ASN A 27 0.01 -0.75 13.53
C ASN A 27 -1.47 -0.65 13.97
N PRO A 28 -1.78 0.25 14.91
CA PRO A 28 -3.09 0.30 15.58
C PRO A 28 -4.22 0.97 14.79
N ALA A 29 -3.99 1.41 13.55
CA ALA A 29 -5.01 2.14 12.78
C ALA A 29 -6.13 1.23 12.25
N ILE A 30 -5.82 -0.03 11.93
CA ILE A 30 -6.78 -1.05 11.51
C ILE A 30 -6.34 -2.37 12.14
N ASP A 31 -7.22 -3.00 12.93
CA ASP A 31 -6.94 -4.33 13.47
C ASP A 31 -7.05 -5.38 12.35
N PHE A 32 -5.91 -5.67 11.71
CA PHE A 32 -5.84 -6.65 10.62
C PHE A 32 -6.19 -8.08 11.08
N ALA A 33 -6.27 -8.38 12.38
CA ALA A 33 -6.74 -9.67 12.86
C ALA A 33 -8.26 -9.84 12.65
N ARG A 34 -9.03 -8.74 12.55
CA ARG A 34 -10.47 -8.77 12.25
C ARG A 34 -10.78 -8.90 10.76
N LEU A 35 -9.75 -8.89 9.91
CA LEU A 35 -9.89 -9.01 8.45
C LEU A 35 -10.01 -10.46 7.96
N THR A 36 -10.13 -11.46 8.83
CA THR A 36 -10.45 -12.83 8.40
C THR A 36 -11.75 -12.91 7.57
N GLU A 37 -12.60 -11.89 7.66
CA GLU A 37 -13.87 -11.77 6.95
C GLU A 37 -13.88 -10.68 5.87
N ILE A 38 -12.76 -10.44 5.16
CA ILE A 38 -12.78 -9.47 4.05
C ILE A 38 -13.88 -9.87 3.05
N PRO A 39 -14.86 -8.98 2.78
CA PRO A 39 -15.91 -9.26 1.83
C PRO A 39 -15.31 -9.37 0.43
N GLY A 40 -15.76 -10.35 -0.34
CA GLY A 40 -15.27 -10.57 -1.69
C GLY A 40 -15.78 -11.90 -2.23
N SER A 41 -16.31 -11.88 -3.45
CA SER A 41 -16.86 -13.06 -4.11
C SER A 41 -15.80 -14.09 -4.52
N ASN A 42 -14.53 -13.69 -4.62
CA ASN A 42 -13.40 -14.55 -4.93
C ASN A 42 -12.11 -14.05 -4.26
N ILE A 43 -11.03 -14.84 -4.32
CA ILE A 43 -9.74 -14.52 -3.69
C ILE A 43 -9.13 -13.23 -4.28
N ALA A 44 -9.32 -12.97 -5.58
CA ALA A 44 -8.85 -11.73 -6.21
C ALA A 44 -9.52 -10.50 -5.61
N HIS A 45 -10.85 -10.48 -5.48
CA HIS A 45 -11.59 -9.39 -4.85
C HIS A 45 -11.22 -9.21 -3.38
N LYS A 46 -11.02 -10.32 -2.64
CA LYS A 46 -10.51 -10.25 -1.26
C LYS A 46 -9.11 -9.65 -1.19
N THR A 47 -8.24 -9.96 -2.15
CA THR A 47 -6.88 -9.39 -2.27
C THR A 47 -6.94 -7.88 -2.54
N VAL A 48 -7.81 -7.44 -3.45
CA VAL A 48 -8.01 -6.01 -3.76
C VAL A 48 -8.51 -5.26 -2.53
N ASN A 49 -9.54 -5.80 -1.87
CA ASN A 49 -10.11 -5.21 -0.67
C ASN A 49 -9.12 -5.17 0.50
N ALA A 50 -8.29 -6.19 0.66
CA ALA A 50 -7.17 -6.16 1.60
C ALA A 50 -6.19 -5.03 1.28
N ALA A 51 -5.77 -4.93 0.02
CA ALA A 51 -4.84 -3.89 -0.42
C ALA A 51 -5.40 -2.47 -0.22
N LEU A 52 -6.71 -2.29 -0.46
CA LEU A 52 -7.41 -1.04 -0.15
C LEU A 52 -7.30 -0.66 1.32
N LEU A 53 -7.60 -1.60 2.23
CA LEU A 53 -7.56 -1.34 3.67
C LEU A 53 -6.14 -1.10 4.18
N ILE A 54 -5.17 -1.85 3.67
CA ILE A 54 -3.75 -1.68 4.02
C ILE A 54 -3.25 -0.32 3.52
N GLY A 55 -3.53 0.04 2.27
CA GLY A 55 -3.19 1.34 1.71
C GLY A 55 -3.86 2.51 2.44
N TYR A 56 -5.10 2.32 2.89
CA TYR A 56 -5.83 3.33 3.65
C TYR A 56 -5.25 3.51 5.05
N SER A 57 -4.97 2.41 5.75
CA SER A 57 -4.25 2.43 7.02
C SER A 57 -2.90 3.14 6.92
N ASP A 58 -2.14 2.88 5.86
CA ASP A 58 -0.86 3.53 5.58
C ASP A 58 -1.06 5.04 5.30
N SER A 59 -2.10 5.40 4.53
CA SER A 59 -2.44 6.80 4.28
C SER A 59 -2.81 7.56 5.55
N LEU A 60 -3.54 6.95 6.50
CA LEU A 60 -3.87 7.55 7.80
C LEU A 60 -2.60 7.83 8.63
N GLN A 61 -1.50 7.14 8.34
CA GLN A 61 -0.20 7.32 8.98
C GLN A 61 0.73 8.24 8.17
N GLY A 62 0.23 8.86 7.09
CA GLY A 62 1.01 9.73 6.21
C GLY A 62 1.89 8.99 5.19
N ILE A 63 1.81 7.66 5.11
CA ILE A 63 2.51 6.85 4.11
C ILE A 63 1.70 6.92 2.81
N ARG A 64 2.28 7.56 1.78
CA ARG A 64 1.60 7.76 0.49
C ARG A 64 1.70 6.57 -0.47
N GLN A 65 2.68 5.71 -0.24
CA GLN A 65 2.96 4.56 -1.10
C GLN A 65 3.19 3.33 -0.23
N THR A 66 2.30 2.36 -0.37
CA THR A 66 2.37 1.10 0.34
C THR A 66 3.17 0.10 -0.48
N PRO A 67 4.23 -0.50 0.08
CA PRO A 67 5.00 -1.49 -0.65
C PRO A 67 4.23 -2.81 -0.85
N LEU A 68 4.32 -3.39 -2.05
CA LEU A 68 3.61 -4.63 -2.41
C LEU A 68 4.00 -5.82 -1.54
N TRP A 69 5.24 -5.85 -1.00
CA TRP A 69 5.67 -6.92 -0.09
C TRP A 69 4.89 -6.90 1.22
N ARG A 70 4.55 -5.71 1.75
CA ARG A 70 3.79 -5.54 3.01
C ARG A 70 2.35 -5.99 2.81
N ILE A 71 1.74 -5.58 1.70
CA ILE A 71 0.39 -6.02 1.32
C ILE A 71 0.37 -7.55 1.22
N ARG A 72 1.37 -8.12 0.54
CA ARG A 72 1.48 -9.57 0.38
C ARG A 72 1.60 -10.31 1.71
N ASP A 73 2.41 -9.81 2.64
CA ASP A 73 2.61 -10.44 3.94
C ASP A 73 1.31 -10.46 4.76
N ILE A 74 0.61 -9.33 4.84
CA ILE A 74 -0.67 -9.22 5.55
C ILE A 74 -1.74 -10.10 4.87
N VAL A 75 -1.83 -10.08 3.54
CA VAL A 75 -2.77 -10.91 2.76
C VAL A 75 -2.52 -12.41 2.95
N LYS A 76 -1.25 -12.83 3.10
CA LYS A 76 -0.91 -14.21 3.46
C LYS A 76 -1.39 -14.59 4.86
N GLN A 77 -1.19 -13.70 5.83
CA GLN A 77 -1.65 -13.91 7.22
C GLN A 77 -3.17 -14.02 7.31
N MET A 78 -3.90 -13.33 6.41
CA MET A 78 -5.37 -13.33 6.35
C MET A 78 -5.97 -14.47 5.50
N HIS A 79 -5.16 -15.41 5.01
CA HIS A 79 -5.57 -16.50 4.11
C HIS A 79 -6.32 -16.03 2.84
N CYS A 80 -6.14 -14.77 2.42
CA CYS A 80 -6.76 -14.20 1.22
C CYS A 80 -5.77 -14.05 0.06
N HIS A 81 -4.66 -14.78 0.10
CA HIS A 81 -3.56 -14.69 -0.85
C HIS A 81 -3.75 -15.55 -2.11
N ASP A 82 -3.93 -14.91 -3.25
CA ASP A 82 -3.69 -15.54 -4.56
C ASP A 82 -2.20 -15.45 -4.91
N THR A 83 -1.44 -16.51 -4.61
CA THR A 83 0.01 -16.56 -4.83
C THR A 83 0.42 -16.38 -6.28
N ASN A 84 -0.42 -16.77 -7.23
CA ASN A 84 -0.07 -16.77 -8.64
C ASN A 84 -0.43 -15.47 -9.34
N ASN A 85 -1.46 -14.76 -8.86
CA ASN A 85 -1.97 -13.56 -9.53
C ASN A 85 -1.92 -12.28 -8.70
N PHE A 86 -1.41 -12.29 -7.46
CA PHE A 86 -1.42 -11.13 -6.56
C PHE A 86 -1.06 -9.79 -7.23
N SER A 87 0.15 -9.69 -7.81
CA SER A 87 0.62 -8.45 -8.41
C SER A 87 -0.16 -8.08 -9.68
N ALA A 88 -0.62 -9.09 -10.42
CA ALA A 88 -1.39 -8.88 -11.65
C ALA A 88 -2.82 -8.39 -11.35
N VAL A 89 -3.45 -8.91 -10.29
CA VAL A 89 -4.78 -8.47 -9.82
C VAL A 89 -4.71 -7.00 -9.42
N LEU A 90 -3.76 -6.61 -8.57
CA LEU A 90 -3.63 -5.21 -8.13
C LEU A 90 -3.33 -4.26 -9.29
N ARG A 91 -2.47 -4.67 -10.23
CA ARG A 91 -2.14 -3.88 -11.43
C ARG A 91 -3.32 -3.66 -12.37
N ARG A 92 -4.31 -4.55 -12.38
CA ARG A 92 -5.51 -4.44 -13.22
C ARG A 92 -6.51 -3.41 -12.68
N GLU A 93 -6.48 -3.16 -11.37
CA GLU A 93 -7.38 -2.23 -10.68
C GLU A 93 -6.87 -0.78 -10.77
N THR A 94 -6.71 -0.27 -11.99
CA THR A 94 -6.18 1.08 -12.27
C THR A 94 -7.11 2.21 -11.82
N THR A 95 -8.40 1.90 -11.65
CA THR A 95 -9.41 2.82 -11.11
C THR A 95 -9.32 2.98 -9.59
N LEU A 96 -8.59 2.10 -8.89
CA LEU A 96 -8.45 2.16 -7.42
C LEU A 96 -7.01 2.45 -7.00
N PHE A 97 -6.04 2.03 -7.81
CA PHE A 97 -4.62 2.10 -7.48
C PHE A 97 -3.83 2.86 -8.54
N SER A 98 -2.99 3.77 -8.06
CA SER A 98 -1.94 4.40 -8.86
C SER A 98 -0.64 3.62 -8.72
N HIS A 99 0.04 3.43 -9.85
CA HIS A 99 1.28 2.66 -9.96
C HIS A 99 2.37 3.56 -10.56
N SER A 100 3.49 3.73 -9.86
CA SER A 100 4.63 4.56 -10.29
C SER A 100 5.74 3.78 -11.00
N GLY A 101 5.51 2.51 -11.34
CA GLY A 101 6.54 1.60 -11.89
C GLY A 101 7.40 0.93 -10.83
N GLU A 102 7.36 1.43 -9.58
CA GLU A 102 7.98 0.81 -8.41
C GLU A 102 7.10 -0.33 -7.85
N PRO A 103 7.65 -1.24 -7.02
CA PRO A 103 6.87 -2.28 -6.34
C PRO A 103 6.06 -1.71 -5.16
N THR A 104 5.40 -0.59 -5.37
CA THR A 104 4.54 0.13 -4.44
C THR A 104 3.15 0.34 -5.06
N LEU A 105 2.19 0.64 -4.20
CA LEU A 105 0.81 0.90 -4.53
C LEU A 105 0.38 2.17 -3.79
N ALA A 106 -0.23 3.09 -4.50
CA ALA A 106 -0.86 4.27 -3.92
C ALA A 106 -2.36 4.22 -4.19
N LEU A 107 -3.17 4.61 -3.20
CA LEU A 107 -4.60 4.79 -3.41
C LEU A 107 -4.85 6.08 -4.19
N ASN A 108 -5.68 6.00 -5.22
CA ASN A 108 -6.22 7.20 -5.85
C ASN A 108 -7.49 7.66 -5.08
N VAL A 109 -8.17 8.71 -5.58
CA VAL A 109 -9.36 9.27 -4.92
C VAL A 109 -10.47 8.21 -4.77
N GLU A 110 -10.75 7.44 -5.82
CA GLU A 110 -11.78 6.39 -5.79
C GLU A 110 -11.39 5.23 -4.86
N GLY A 111 -10.12 4.82 -4.88
CA GLY A 111 -9.56 3.83 -3.96
C GLY A 111 -9.66 4.26 -2.51
N MET A 112 -9.38 5.52 -2.19
CA MET A 112 -9.55 6.08 -0.85
C MET A 112 -11.02 6.05 -0.40
N GLN A 113 -11.96 6.44 -1.27
CA GLN A 113 -13.39 6.37 -0.97
C GLN A 113 -13.84 4.92 -0.73
N ARG A 114 -13.41 4.00 -1.60
CA ARG A 114 -13.76 2.59 -1.49
C ARG A 114 -13.18 1.96 -0.22
N ALA A 115 -11.94 2.27 0.11
CA ALA A 115 -11.29 1.79 1.33
C ALA A 115 -11.98 2.35 2.58
N THR A 116 -12.40 3.62 2.57
CA THR A 116 -13.15 4.23 3.68
C THR A 116 -14.50 3.55 3.86
N GLN A 117 -15.26 3.33 2.79
CA GLN A 117 -16.53 2.59 2.85
C GLN A 117 -16.34 1.18 3.40
N LEU A 118 -15.29 0.50 2.96
CA LEU A 118 -14.99 -0.86 3.38
C LEU A 118 -14.56 -0.90 4.87
N ALA A 119 -13.78 0.07 5.33
CA ALA A 119 -13.40 0.21 6.74
C ALA A 119 -14.62 0.45 7.64
N GLN A 120 -15.57 1.29 7.18
CA GLN A 120 -16.84 1.52 7.88
C GLN A 120 -17.72 0.27 7.91
N GLN A 121 -17.83 -0.47 6.80
CA GLN A 121 -18.58 -1.72 6.73
C GLN A 121 -18.06 -2.78 7.71
N LEU A 122 -16.74 -2.81 7.90
CA LEU A 122 -16.08 -3.75 8.81
C LEU A 122 -15.93 -3.22 10.24
N GLN A 123 -16.44 -2.00 10.53
CA GLN A 123 -16.34 -1.33 11.82
C GLN A 123 -14.88 -1.26 12.33
N LEU A 124 -13.98 -0.89 11.42
CA LEU A 124 -12.53 -0.75 11.67
C LEU A 124 -12.12 0.70 11.98
N THR A 125 -13.07 1.62 11.92
CA THR A 125 -12.98 3.06 12.24
C THR A 125 -14.08 3.41 13.22
#